data_AF-A0A7J9EEE4-F1
#
_entry.id   AF-A0A7J9EEE4-F1
#
_cell.length_a   1.000
_cell.length_b   1.000
_cell.length_c   1.000
_cell.angle_alpha   90.00
_cell.angle_beta   90.00
_cell.angle_gamma   90.00
#
_symmetry.space_group_name_H-M   'P 1'
#
loop_
_entity.id
_entity.type
_entity.pdbx_description
1 polymer ?
#
loop_
_entity_poly.entity_id
_entity_poly.type
_entity_poly.pdbx_seq_one_letter_code
_entity_poly.pdbx_strand_id
1 'polypeptide(L)'
;MNKKEILKLAKGFRGRAKNCIRIARERVEKALQYSYRDRRNKKRDMRSLWIQRINAGTRQHGVISLFLPLAVLNLKFLFAYLHCFLNSWGCTRPDRPPVPGLIAGFFFSWHVNYGNFMHGLMKENIQLNRKVLSEISMHEPYSFKALVDISRNAFPGNKNVVLPTRKADISINV
;
A
#
# COMPACT_ATOMS: atom_id res chain seq x y z
N MET A 1 -41.18 13.83 14.14
CA MET A 1 -41.37 12.88 13.01
C MET A 1 -42.70 12.18 13.15
N ASN A 2 -43.44 12.06 12.05
CA ASN A 2 -44.72 11.34 12.03
C ASN A 2 -44.53 9.83 12.07
N LYS A 3 -45.50 9.10 12.66
CA LYS A 3 -45.50 7.63 12.79
C LYS A 3 -45.20 6.92 11.46
N LYS A 4 -45.87 7.33 10.39
CA LYS A 4 -45.75 6.74 9.05
C LYS A 4 -44.34 6.91 8.46
N GLU A 5 -43.70 8.06 8.70
CA GLU A 5 -42.35 8.36 8.23
C GLU A 5 -41.30 7.50 8.93
N ILE A 6 -41.41 7.33 10.26
CA ILE A 6 -40.52 6.47 11.04
C ILE A 6 -40.59 5.03 10.53
N LEU A 7 -41.80 4.50 10.32
CA LEU A 7 -41.98 3.16 9.77
C LEU A 7 -41.47 3.02 8.33
N LYS A 8 -41.55 4.09 7.52
CA LYS A 8 -40.97 4.12 6.17
C LYS A 8 -39.45 4.00 6.21
N LEU A 9 -38.79 4.71 7.13
CA LEU A 9 -37.33 4.63 7.32
C LEU A 9 -36.89 3.34 8.00
N ALA A 10 -37.72 2.76 8.86
CA ALA A 10 -37.43 1.50 9.55
C ALA A 10 -37.59 0.25 8.66
N LYS A 11 -37.99 0.41 7.39
CA LYS A 11 -38.08 -0.69 6.42
C LYS A 11 -36.71 -1.37 6.28
N GLY A 12 -36.68 -2.69 6.46
CA GLY A 12 -35.45 -3.49 6.42
C GLY A 12 -34.82 -3.75 7.80
N PHE A 13 -35.28 -3.12 8.88
CA PHE A 13 -34.84 -3.48 10.22
C PHE A 13 -35.35 -4.88 10.62
N ARG A 14 -34.52 -5.60 11.39
CA ARG A 14 -34.87 -6.95 11.86
C ARG A 14 -35.72 -6.91 13.13
N GLY A 15 -36.58 -7.92 13.29
CA GLY A 15 -37.41 -8.12 14.48
C GLY A 15 -38.45 -7.03 14.69
N ARG A 16 -38.70 -6.69 15.97
CA ARG A 16 -39.74 -5.70 16.36
C ARG A 16 -39.42 -4.26 15.96
N ALA A 17 -38.18 -3.97 15.54
CA ALA A 17 -37.74 -2.62 15.17
C ALA A 17 -38.37 -2.07 13.87
N LYS A 18 -39.05 -2.91 13.07
CA LYS A 18 -39.83 -2.49 11.91
C LYS A 18 -41.35 -2.40 12.15
N ASN A 19 -41.83 -2.94 13.27
CA ASN A 19 -43.27 -3.03 13.57
C ASN A 19 -43.67 -2.10 14.72
N CYS A 20 -42.88 -2.07 15.80
CA CYS A 20 -43.19 -1.33 17.03
C CYS A 20 -42.55 0.07 16.99
N ILE A 21 -43.38 1.12 17.05
CA ILE A 21 -42.94 2.52 16.89
C ILE A 21 -41.88 2.95 17.89
N ARG A 22 -42.03 2.60 19.16
CA ARG A 22 -41.06 2.98 20.21
C ARG A 22 -39.65 2.48 19.88
N ILE A 23 -39.54 1.19 19.56
CA ILE A 23 -38.27 0.54 19.20
C ILE A 23 -37.76 1.07 17.85
N ALA A 24 -38.66 1.28 16.88
CA ALA A 24 -38.31 1.80 15.56
C ALA A 24 -37.69 3.19 15.64
N ARG A 25 -38.25 4.09 16.46
CA ARG A 25 -37.79 5.47 16.60
C ARG A 25 -36.34 5.53 17.08
N GLU A 26 -36.03 4.81 18.16
CA GLU A 26 -34.67 4.72 18.72
C GLU A 26 -33.66 4.17 17.70
N ARG A 27 -34.07 3.19 16.89
CA ARG A 27 -33.20 2.58 15.86
C ARG A 27 -33.00 3.50 14.67
N VAL A 28 -34.05 4.17 14.21
CA VAL A 28 -33.99 5.13 13.10
C VAL A 28 -33.10 6.31 13.47
N GLU A 29 -33.21 6.86 14.69
CA GLU A 29 -32.36 7.95 15.16
C GLU A 29 -30.86 7.57 15.10
N LYS A 30 -30.49 6.39 15.61
CA LYS A 30 -29.12 5.88 15.53
C LYS A 30 -28.69 5.64 14.07
N ALA A 31 -29.56 5.10 13.23
CA ALA A 31 -29.26 4.86 11.82
C ALA A 31 -29.01 6.17 11.06
N LEU A 32 -29.75 7.24 11.36
CA LEU A 32 -29.54 8.56 10.78
C LEU A 32 -28.21 9.18 11.24
N GLN A 33 -27.85 9.00 12.52
CA GLN A 33 -26.54 9.41 13.04
C GLN A 33 -25.40 8.67 12.33
N TYR A 34 -25.51 7.34 12.17
CA TYR A 34 -24.53 6.56 11.41
C TYR A 34 -24.47 6.99 9.94
N SER A 35 -25.61 7.21 9.29
CA SER A 35 -25.64 7.72 7.91
C SER A 35 -24.90 9.06 7.77
N TYR A 36 -25.10 9.99 8.71
CA TYR A 36 -24.38 11.26 8.72
C TYR A 36 -22.87 11.07 8.91
N ARG A 37 -22.47 10.26 9.89
CA ARG A 37 -21.05 9.94 10.16
C ARG A 37 -20.39 9.28 8.96
N ASP A 38 -21.05 8.28 8.37
CA ASP A 38 -20.49 7.44 7.30
C ASP A 38 -20.36 8.22 5.98
N ARG A 39 -21.19 9.23 5.72
CA ARG A 39 -20.96 10.18 4.60
C ARG A 39 -19.61 10.90 4.71
N ARG A 40 -19.14 11.17 5.93
CA ARG A 40 -17.82 11.79 6.19
C ARG A 40 -16.71 10.74 6.16
N ASN A 41 -16.93 9.58 6.76
CA ASN A 41 -15.95 8.49 6.81
C ASN A 41 -15.68 7.87 5.43
N LYS A 42 -16.69 7.71 4.58
CA LYS A 42 -16.57 7.16 3.21
C LYS A 42 -15.48 7.87 2.40
N LYS A 43 -15.30 9.18 2.59
CA LYS A 43 -14.23 9.93 1.90
C LYS A 43 -12.82 9.46 2.33
N ARG A 44 -12.64 9.13 3.61
CA ARG A 44 -11.38 8.60 4.15
C ARG A 44 -11.18 7.14 3.75
N ASP A 45 -12.22 6.32 3.89
CA ASP A 45 -12.17 4.90 3.54
C ASP A 45 -11.83 4.70 2.05
N MET A 46 -12.47 5.48 1.17
CA MET A 46 -12.15 5.47 -0.26
C MET A 46 -10.73 5.94 -0.55
N ARG A 47 -10.22 6.96 0.16
CA ARG A 47 -8.84 7.41 0.02
C ARG A 47 -7.85 6.32 0.42
N SER A 48 -8.09 5.64 1.54
CA SER A 48 -7.28 4.50 1.98
C SER A 48 -7.28 3.38 0.95
N LEU A 49 -8.44 3.05 0.38
CA LEU A 49 -8.59 2.05 -0.67
C LEU A 49 -7.80 2.42 -1.93
N TRP A 50 -7.87 3.68 -2.38
CA TRP A 50 -7.10 4.13 -3.55
C TRP A 50 -5.59 4.03 -3.30
N ILE A 51 -5.11 4.39 -2.12
CA ILE A 51 -3.69 4.26 -1.76
C ILE A 51 -3.28 2.78 -1.75
N GLN A 52 -4.10 1.89 -1.20
CA GLN A 52 -3.82 0.44 -1.21
C GLN A 52 -3.71 -0.12 -2.63
N ARG A 53 -4.62 0.27 -3.53
CA ARG A 53 -4.59 -0.12 -4.94
C ARG A 53 -3.33 0.38 -5.66
N ILE A 54 -3.00 1.65 -5.48
CA ILE A 54 -1.79 2.25 -6.07
C ILE A 54 -0.53 1.56 -5.51
N ASN A 55 -0.48 1.30 -4.22
CA ASN A 55 0.65 0.62 -3.58
C ASN A 55 0.80 -0.82 -4.12
N ALA A 56 -0.30 -1.52 -4.39
CA ALA A 56 -0.25 -2.83 -5.06
C ALA A 56 0.33 -2.72 -6.49
N GLY A 57 -0.10 -1.72 -7.27
CA GLY A 57 0.44 -1.46 -8.60
C GLY A 57 1.92 -1.07 -8.59
N THR A 58 2.33 -0.14 -7.72
CA THR A 58 3.75 0.21 -7.57
C THR A 58 4.57 -0.96 -7.06
N ARG A 59 3.96 -1.93 -6.35
CA ARG A 59 4.60 -3.20 -5.99
C ARG A 59 4.89 -4.11 -7.16
N GLN A 60 3.96 -4.21 -8.09
CA GLN A 60 4.12 -5.03 -9.28
C GLN A 60 5.16 -4.44 -10.25
N HIS A 61 5.14 -3.12 -10.45
CA HIS A 61 6.07 -2.46 -11.38
C HIS A 61 7.38 -2.02 -10.74
N GLY A 62 7.39 -1.86 -9.40
CA GLY A 62 8.54 -1.64 -8.54
C GLY A 62 9.33 -2.92 -8.30
N VAL A 63 9.90 -3.46 -9.38
CA VAL A 63 11.00 -4.42 -9.37
C VAL A 63 10.94 -5.48 -8.26
N ILE A 64 10.23 -6.58 -8.49
CA ILE A 64 10.66 -7.86 -7.93
C ILE A 64 11.98 -8.17 -8.63
N SER A 65 13.11 -7.97 -7.95
CA SER A 65 14.26 -8.81 -8.27
C SER A 65 13.81 -10.22 -7.94
N LEU A 66 13.54 -11.02 -8.97
CA LEU A 66 13.74 -12.45 -8.89
C LEU A 66 15.23 -12.63 -8.59
N PHE A 67 15.63 -12.47 -7.33
CA PHE A 67 16.77 -13.21 -6.82
C PHE A 67 16.21 -14.59 -6.55
N LEU A 68 16.15 -15.40 -7.60
CA LEU A 68 16.12 -16.83 -7.45
C LEU A 68 17.48 -17.16 -6.80
N PRO A 69 17.58 -17.49 -5.50
CA PRO A 69 18.83 -18.01 -5.00
C PRO A 69 18.85 -19.48 -5.42
N LEU A 70 19.12 -19.75 -6.70
CA LEU A 70 19.62 -21.07 -7.14
C LEU A 70 21.13 -21.19 -6.84
N ALA A 71 21.61 -20.53 -5.80
CA ALA A 71 23.00 -20.59 -5.34
C ALA A 71 23.06 -20.71 -3.81
N VAL A 72 22.52 -21.83 -3.33
CA VAL A 72 22.71 -22.42 -2.00
C VAL A 72 23.59 -23.64 -2.29
N LEU A 73 24.80 -23.89 -1.80
CA LEU A 73 25.58 -23.43 -0.66
C LEU A 73 27.08 -23.42 -1.03
N ASN A 74 27.84 -22.42 -0.58
CA ASN A 74 29.28 -22.56 -0.47
C ASN A 74 29.61 -23.28 0.85
N LEU A 75 30.19 -24.48 0.73
CA LEU A 75 30.49 -25.46 1.79
C LEU A 75 31.39 -24.95 2.93
N LYS A 76 31.97 -23.75 2.80
CA LYS A 76 32.93 -23.20 3.77
C LYS A 76 32.31 -22.67 5.07
N PHE A 77 31.02 -22.34 5.09
CA PHE A 77 30.39 -21.77 6.29
C PHE A 77 29.92 -22.82 7.31
N LEU A 78 29.67 -24.06 6.88
CA LEU A 78 29.24 -25.14 7.78
C LEU A 78 30.40 -25.64 8.68
N PHE A 79 31.64 -25.53 8.19
CA PHE A 79 32.81 -26.05 8.89
C PHE A 79 33.21 -25.20 10.11
N ALA A 80 32.93 -23.89 10.09
CA ALA A 80 33.21 -23.01 11.22
C ALA A 80 32.18 -23.15 12.36
N TYR A 81 30.92 -23.41 12.02
CA TYR A 81 29.85 -23.53 13.03
C TYR A 81 29.88 -24.86 13.77
N LEU A 82 30.32 -25.94 13.11
CA LEU A 82 30.42 -27.27 13.73
C LEU A 82 31.59 -27.38 14.72
N HIS A 83 32.66 -26.59 14.53
CA HIS A 83 33.86 -26.67 15.37
C HIS A 83 33.76 -25.89 16.69
N CYS A 84 32.81 -24.95 16.80
CA CYS A 84 32.59 -24.18 18.03
C CYS A 84 31.60 -24.87 18.99
N PHE A 85 30.72 -25.74 18.49
CA PHE A 85 29.71 -26.41 19.32
C PHE A 85 30.25 -27.60 20.14
N LEU A 86 31.45 -28.09 19.83
CA LEU A 86 32.01 -29.32 20.41
C LEU A 86 33.08 -29.11 21.49
N ASN A 87 33.56 -27.89 21.73
CA ASN A 87 34.58 -27.63 22.74
C ASN A 87 34.30 -26.34 23.52
N SER A 88 33.55 -26.46 24.62
CA SER A 88 33.76 -25.77 25.90
C SER A 88 32.42 -25.58 26.64
N TRP A 89 32.05 -26.61 27.41
CA TRP A 89 31.11 -26.43 28.51
C TRP A 89 31.88 -25.85 29.70
N GLY A 90 31.57 -24.61 30.07
CA GLY A 90 32.17 -23.94 31.23
C GLY A 90 31.41 -22.68 31.65
N CYS A 91 30.42 -22.88 32.53
CA CYS A 91 29.96 -21.95 33.58
C CYS A 91 29.35 -20.57 33.22
N THR A 92 28.02 -20.50 33.39
CA THR A 92 27.22 -19.53 34.19
C THR A 92 27.45 -18.00 34.09
N ARG A 93 26.45 -17.32 33.45
CA ARG A 93 25.66 -16.08 33.77
C ARG A 93 26.22 -15.01 34.75
N PRO A 94 25.60 -13.82 34.84
CA PRO A 94 24.95 -12.93 33.86
C PRO A 94 25.59 -11.50 33.92
N ASP A 95 25.10 -10.56 33.12
CA ASP A 95 25.46 -9.13 33.05
C ASP A 95 26.39 -8.73 31.88
N ARG A 96 25.83 -7.85 31.05
CA ARG A 96 26.21 -7.48 29.68
C ARG A 96 27.37 -6.46 29.66
N PRO A 97 28.40 -6.63 28.79
CA PRO A 97 29.17 -5.51 28.28
C PRO A 97 28.59 -4.99 26.95
N PRO A 98 28.65 -3.69 26.66
CA PRO A 98 28.23 -3.14 25.37
C PRO A 98 29.40 -3.28 24.38
N VAL A 99 29.18 -3.86 23.21
CA VAL A 99 29.85 -3.39 21.98
C VAL A 99 29.22 -3.92 20.69
N PRO A 100 29.34 -3.14 19.61
CA PRO A 100 28.44 -3.08 18.47
C PRO A 100 28.94 -3.92 17.27
N GLY A 101 28.05 -4.21 16.33
CA GLY A 101 28.46 -4.64 14.98
C GLY A 101 27.82 -5.91 14.43
N LEU A 102 26.73 -6.43 15.00
CA LEU A 102 25.92 -7.43 14.31
C LEU A 102 25.04 -6.74 13.26
N ILE A 103 25.59 -6.70 12.05
CA ILE A 103 24.89 -6.61 10.78
C ILE A 103 23.89 -7.79 10.73
N ALA A 104 22.78 -7.67 11.46
CA ALA A 104 21.55 -8.28 11.04
C ALA A 104 21.11 -7.42 9.85
N GLY A 105 21.54 -7.83 8.66
CA GLY A 105 20.98 -7.37 7.40
C GLY A 105 19.50 -7.70 7.39
N PHE A 106 18.69 -6.86 8.06
CA PHE A 106 17.38 -6.56 7.57
C PHE A 106 17.63 -5.90 6.23
N PHE A 107 17.58 -6.76 5.21
CA PHE A 107 17.44 -6.39 3.81
C PHE A 107 16.19 -5.52 3.74
N PHE A 108 16.32 -4.25 4.09
CA PHE A 108 15.28 -3.24 3.97
C PHE A 108 15.21 -2.97 2.47
N SER A 109 14.50 -3.89 1.79
CA SER A 109 14.18 -3.78 0.38
C SER A 109 13.59 -2.38 0.17
N TRP A 110 14.31 -1.53 -0.55
CA TRP A 110 13.84 -0.22 -1.00
C TRP A 110 12.78 -0.45 -2.08
N HIS A 111 11.61 -0.88 -1.62
CA HIS A 111 10.44 -1.02 -2.45
C HIS A 111 9.94 0.39 -2.83
N VAL A 112 9.41 0.55 -4.05
CA VAL A 112 8.75 1.80 -4.46
C VAL A 112 7.46 1.97 -3.65
N ASN A 113 7.60 2.62 -2.49
CA ASN A 113 6.50 2.99 -1.62
C ASN A 113 5.72 4.15 -2.25
N TYR A 114 4.40 4.18 -2.04
CA TYR A 114 3.48 5.24 -2.49
C TYR A 114 4.04 6.65 -2.21
N GLY A 115 4.69 6.86 -1.07
CA GLY A 115 5.32 8.14 -0.71
C GLY A 115 6.35 8.61 -1.74
N ASN A 116 7.29 7.74 -2.11
CA ASN A 116 8.34 8.05 -3.09
C ASN A 116 7.73 8.23 -4.48
N PHE A 117 6.80 7.36 -4.87
CA PHE A 117 6.12 7.47 -6.16
C PHE A 117 5.37 8.80 -6.33
N MET A 118 4.60 9.20 -5.31
CA MET A 118 3.85 10.47 -5.34
C MET A 118 4.76 11.69 -5.28
N HIS A 119 5.88 11.61 -4.56
CA HIS A 119 6.88 12.65 -4.53
C HIS A 119 7.50 12.87 -5.92
N GLY A 120 7.84 11.80 -6.63
CA GLY A 120 8.36 11.87 -8.00
C GLY A 120 7.37 12.52 -8.97
N LEU A 121 6.08 12.15 -8.91
CA LEU A 121 5.04 12.76 -9.75
C LEU A 121 4.86 14.26 -9.47
N MET A 122 4.94 14.67 -8.20
CA MET A 122 4.83 16.08 -7.82
C MET A 122 6.04 16.88 -8.32
N LYS A 123 7.25 16.30 -8.33
CA LYS A 123 8.46 16.93 -8.86
C LYS A 123 8.39 17.14 -10.37
N GLU A 124 7.79 16.19 -11.09
CA GLU A 124 7.51 16.28 -12.54
C GLU A 124 6.25 17.12 -12.86
N ASN A 125 5.69 17.84 -11.86
CA ASN A 125 4.49 18.67 -11.97
C ASN A 125 3.22 17.93 -12.47
N ILE A 126 3.14 16.61 -12.30
CA ILE A 126 1.98 15.81 -12.70
C ILE A 126 0.94 15.82 -11.56
N GLN A 127 -0.09 16.67 -11.71
CA GLN A 127 -1.17 16.84 -10.74
C GLN A 127 -2.31 15.83 -10.95
N LEU A 128 -2.06 14.54 -10.70
CA LEU A 128 -3.08 13.50 -10.81
C LEU A 128 -3.86 13.28 -9.51
N ASN A 129 -5.18 13.12 -9.64
CA ASN A 129 -6.03 12.70 -8.53
C ASN A 129 -5.82 11.20 -8.23
N ARG A 130 -5.84 10.84 -6.94
CA ARG A 130 -5.61 9.47 -6.43
C ARG A 130 -6.71 8.51 -6.89
N LYS A 131 -7.93 9.01 -7.11
CA LYS A 131 -9.02 8.23 -7.71
C LYS A 131 -8.62 7.75 -9.11
N VAL A 132 -8.31 8.69 -10.00
CA VAL A 132 -7.92 8.41 -11.39
C VAL A 132 -6.66 7.56 -11.44
N LEU A 133 -5.67 7.87 -10.59
CA LEU A 133 -4.43 7.10 -10.50
C LEU A 133 -4.67 5.64 -10.07
N SER A 134 -5.61 5.41 -9.15
CA SER A 134 -6.00 4.04 -8.76
C SER A 134 -6.76 3.30 -9.86
N GLU A 135 -7.53 4.01 -10.69
CA GLU A 135 -8.24 3.43 -11.84
C GLU A 135 -7.25 3.06 -12.94
N ILE A 136 -6.30 3.94 -13.27
CA ILE A 136 -5.21 3.66 -14.21
C ILE A 136 -4.42 2.43 -13.75
N SER A 137 -4.08 2.35 -12.47
CA SER A 137 -3.35 1.20 -11.91
C SER A 137 -4.09 -0.13 -12.07
N MET A 138 -5.42 -0.12 -12.14
CA MET A 138 -6.23 -1.35 -12.20
C MET A 138 -6.61 -1.76 -13.62
N HIS A 139 -6.74 -0.79 -14.54
CA HIS A 139 -7.29 -1.04 -15.88
C HIS A 139 -6.22 -0.93 -16.96
N GLU A 140 -5.18 -0.12 -16.74
CA GLU A 140 -4.20 0.25 -17.76
C GLU A 140 -2.76 0.04 -17.26
N PRO A 141 -2.26 -1.22 -17.22
CA PRO A 141 -0.95 -1.54 -16.63
C PRO A 141 0.23 -0.91 -17.40
N TYR A 142 0.12 -0.77 -18.73
CA TYR A 142 1.16 -0.16 -19.56
C TYR A 142 1.31 1.33 -19.28
N SER A 143 0.19 2.06 -19.19
CA SER A 143 0.15 3.48 -18.86
C SER A 143 0.67 3.73 -17.43
N PHE A 144 0.28 2.87 -16.49
CA PHE A 144 0.77 2.97 -15.11
C PHE A 144 2.29 2.75 -15.02
N LYS A 145 2.83 1.78 -15.78
CA LYS A 145 4.30 1.57 -15.87
C LYS A 145 5.04 2.83 -16.34
N ALA A 146 4.53 3.51 -17.36
CA ALA A 146 5.13 4.75 -17.85
C ALA A 146 5.18 5.84 -16.77
N LEU A 147 4.11 6.00 -15.98
CA LEU A 147 4.08 6.93 -14.85
C LEU A 147 5.10 6.58 -13.76
N VAL A 148 5.27 5.28 -13.48
CA VAL A 148 6.29 4.81 -12.52
C VAL A 148 7.70 5.11 -13.03
N ASP A 149 7.95 4.95 -14.33
CA ASP A 149 9.26 5.25 -14.93
C ASP A 149 9.57 6.75 -14.90
N ILE A 150 8.59 7.59 -15.22
CA ILE A 150 8.69 9.05 -15.09
C ILE A 150 9.04 9.42 -13.64
N SER A 151 8.31 8.86 -12.67
CA SER A 151 8.55 9.11 -11.24
C SER A 151 9.95 8.68 -10.79
N ARG A 152 10.52 7.60 -11.34
CA ARG A 152 11.90 7.15 -11.04
C ARG A 152 12.95 8.13 -11.54
N ASN A 153 12.78 8.64 -12.76
CA ASN A 153 13.73 9.56 -13.39
C ASN A 153 13.85 10.89 -12.62
N ALA A 154 12.84 11.25 -11.84
CA ALA A 154 12.82 12.46 -11.01
C ALA A 154 13.85 12.42 -9.85
N PHE A 155 14.36 11.24 -9.44
CA PHE A 155 15.29 11.11 -8.32
C PHE A 155 16.77 11.10 -8.79
N PRO A 156 17.63 12.02 -8.32
CA PRO A 156 19.05 12.00 -8.65
C PRO A 156 19.71 10.76 -8.01
N GLY A 157 20.02 9.76 -8.84
CA GLY A 157 20.58 8.46 -8.40
C GLY A 157 19.99 7.23 -9.12
N ASN A 158 18.87 7.38 -9.83
CA ASN A 158 18.22 6.31 -10.59
C ASN A 158 18.12 6.70 -12.07
N LYS A 159 19.23 6.60 -12.81
CA LYS A 159 19.26 6.89 -14.25
C LYS A 159 19.27 5.59 -15.06
N ASN A 160 18.12 4.94 -15.16
CA ASN A 160 17.89 3.96 -16.22
C ASN A 160 16.87 4.56 -17.19
N VAL A 161 17.37 5.30 -18.16
CA VAL A 161 16.54 5.92 -19.21
C VAL A 161 16.13 4.85 -20.21
N VAL A 162 14.83 4.55 -20.30
CA VAL A 162 14.15 4.21 -21.56
C VAL A 162 12.76 4.82 -21.52
N LEU A 163 12.54 5.90 -22.27
CA LEU A 163 11.20 6.34 -22.66
C LEU A 163 10.65 5.31 -23.67
N PRO A 164 9.40 4.83 -23.56
CA PRO A 164 8.81 4.08 -24.65
C PRO A 164 8.74 4.98 -25.90
N THR A 165 9.49 4.62 -26.92
CA THR A 165 9.45 5.24 -28.24
C THR A 165 8.05 5.12 -28.84
N ARG A 166 7.29 6.23 -28.93
CA ARG A 166 6.75 6.84 -30.17
C ARG A 166 5.70 7.94 -29.89
N LYS A 167 6.02 9.17 -30.30
CA LYS A 167 5.14 10.08 -31.09
C LYS A 167 6.11 10.86 -31.99
N ALA A 168 6.59 10.28 -33.10
CA ALA A 168 6.07 10.60 -34.42
C ALA A 168 4.85 11.55 -34.39
N ASP A 169 5.11 12.77 -34.85
CA ASP A 169 4.22 13.70 -35.55
C ASP A 169 2.76 13.78 -35.12
N ILE A 170 2.43 14.85 -34.40
CA ILE A 170 1.17 15.58 -34.60
C ILE A 170 1.55 17.06 -34.71
N SER A 171 2.15 17.41 -35.85
CA SER A 171 2.00 18.74 -36.42
C SER A 171 0.51 18.93 -36.72
N ILE A 172 -0.19 19.64 -35.84
CA ILE A 172 -1.46 20.25 -36.23
C ILE A 172 -1.05 21.39 -37.14
N ASN A 173 -1.20 21.18 -38.45
CA ASN A 173 -1.27 22.28 -39.41
C ASN A 173 -2.41 23.20 -38.99
N VAL A 174 -2.05 24.41 -38.55
CA VAL A 174 -2.83 25.64 -38.71
C VAL A 174 -1.90 26.66 -39.33
#